data_AF-A0A955Y0T8-F1
#
_entry.id   AF-A0A955Y0T8-F1
#
_cell.length_a   1.000
_cell.length_b   1.000
_cell.length_c   1.000
_cell.angle_alpha   90.00
_cell.angle_beta   90.00
_cell.angle_gamma   90.00
#
_symmetry.space_group_name_H-M   'P 1'
#
loop_
_entity.id
_entity.type
_entity.pdbx_description
1 polymer ?
#
loop_
_entity_poly.entity_id
_entity_poly.type
_entity_poly.pdbx_seq_one_letter_code
_entity_poly.pdbx_strand_id
1 'polypeptide(L)'
;ESRECAVDRDGLVLLGASNGTTSVLDYTVGHDEQLPDAKALALVSPGSYTENQHEIADYGPTLEELSILWVFPDNEPWSLQFEEEAPENWDFVELEDGRHGTNNFKDDALKTALQNAIVNWLQSLP
;
A
#
# COMPACT_ATOMS: atom_id res chain seq x y z
N GLU A 1 -12.54 -29.69 17.01
CA GLU A 1 -12.73 -29.31 15.61
C GLU A 1 -11.65 -28.29 15.26
N SER A 2 -10.75 -28.61 14.33
CA SER A 2 -9.78 -27.64 13.83
C SER A 2 -10.56 -26.63 12.99
N ARG A 3 -10.67 -25.38 13.46
CA ARG A 3 -10.99 -24.27 12.57
C ARG A 3 -9.90 -24.25 11.52
N GLU A 4 -10.22 -24.66 10.30
CA GLU A 4 -9.36 -24.41 9.16
C GLU A 4 -9.12 -22.90 9.11
N CYS A 5 -7.86 -22.48 9.17
CA CYS A 5 -7.46 -21.10 8.92
C CYS A 5 -7.62 -20.83 7.41
N ALA A 6 -8.85 -20.93 6.91
CA ALA A 6 -9.16 -20.60 5.53
C ALA A 6 -8.91 -19.10 5.35
N VAL A 7 -8.13 -18.76 4.34
CA VAL A 7 -7.91 -17.37 3.95
C VAL A 7 -9.23 -16.82 3.42
N ASP A 8 -9.66 -15.70 3.96
CA ASP A 8 -10.77 -14.94 3.40
C ASP A 8 -10.31 -14.33 2.06
N ARG A 9 -10.80 -14.90 0.97
CA ARG A 9 -10.45 -14.45 -0.39
C ARG A 9 -11.15 -13.14 -0.75
N ASP A 10 -12.25 -12.81 -0.07
CA ASP A 10 -13.01 -11.60 -0.34
C ASP A 10 -12.50 -10.40 0.48
N GLY A 11 -11.64 -10.65 1.47
CA GLY A 11 -11.01 -9.65 2.34
C GLY A 11 -9.50 -9.51 2.14
N LEU A 12 -8.99 -9.77 0.92
CA LEU A 12 -7.56 -9.72 0.64
C LEU A 12 -7.02 -8.27 0.64
N VAL A 13 -6.09 -7.98 1.55
CA VAL A 13 -5.32 -6.72 1.56
C VAL A 13 -3.89 -7.02 1.19
N LEU A 14 -3.34 -6.24 0.26
CA LEU A 14 -1.95 -6.40 -0.20
C LEU A 14 -1.06 -5.32 0.37
N LEU A 15 0.15 -5.70 0.76
CA LEU A 15 1.17 -4.79 1.27
C LEU A 15 2.46 -4.94 0.47
N GLY A 16 2.95 -3.83 -0.06
CA GLY A 16 4.19 -3.74 -0.82
C GLY A 16 5.14 -2.75 -0.16
N ALA A 17 6.44 -3.04 -0.16
CA ALA A 17 7.46 -2.12 0.34
C ALA A 17 8.59 -1.95 -0.67
N SER A 18 9.05 -0.72 -0.91
CA SER A 18 10.04 -0.41 -1.96
C SER A 18 9.58 -1.01 -3.30
N ASN A 19 10.41 -1.73 -4.05
CA ASN A 19 9.99 -2.41 -5.29
C ASN A 19 8.81 -3.40 -5.12
N GLY A 20 8.48 -3.81 -3.89
CA GLY A 20 7.26 -4.60 -3.63
C GLY A 20 5.98 -3.81 -3.90
N THR A 21 6.00 -2.47 -3.89
CA THR A 21 4.84 -1.64 -4.26
C THR A 21 4.46 -1.87 -5.72
N THR A 22 5.45 -2.00 -6.59
CA THR A 22 5.28 -2.36 -8.01
C THR A 22 4.55 -3.70 -8.15
N SER A 23 4.99 -4.73 -7.43
CA SER A 23 4.33 -6.05 -7.49
C SER A 23 2.89 -6.03 -6.99
N VAL A 24 2.61 -5.20 -5.98
CA VAL A 24 1.25 -5.02 -5.47
C VAL A 24 0.37 -4.29 -6.48
N LEU A 25 0.87 -3.21 -7.09
CA LEU A 25 0.14 -2.49 -8.14
C LEU A 25 -0.14 -3.42 -9.33
N ASP A 26 0.89 -4.11 -9.82
CA ASP A 26 0.79 -5.04 -10.96
C ASP A 26 -0.19 -6.18 -10.71
N TYR A 27 -0.22 -6.72 -9.49
CA TYR A 27 -1.24 -7.68 -9.12
C TYR A 27 -2.61 -7.03 -9.25
N THR A 28 -2.85 -5.92 -8.54
CA THR A 28 -4.18 -5.28 -8.48
C THR A 28 -4.78 -4.96 -9.83
N VAL A 29 -3.98 -4.45 -10.77
CA VAL A 29 -4.50 -3.99 -12.07
C VAL A 29 -4.36 -4.99 -13.20
N GLY A 30 -3.61 -6.09 -12.98
CA GLY A 30 -3.18 -7.00 -14.04
C GLY A 30 -3.19 -8.48 -13.68
N HIS A 31 -3.73 -8.90 -12.52
CA HIS A 31 -3.83 -10.32 -12.18
C HIS A 31 -4.84 -11.07 -13.06
N ASP A 32 -4.67 -12.40 -13.14
CA ASP A 32 -5.62 -13.28 -13.81
C ASP A 32 -6.99 -13.25 -13.11
N GLU A 33 -8.10 -13.23 -13.88
CA GLU A 33 -9.47 -13.16 -13.36
C GLU A 33 -9.85 -14.32 -12.41
N GLN A 34 -9.09 -15.42 -12.40
CA GLN A 34 -9.30 -16.56 -11.48
C GLN A 34 -8.68 -16.32 -10.09
N LEU A 35 -7.84 -15.29 -9.95
CA LEU A 35 -7.24 -14.88 -8.69
C LEU A 35 -8.15 -13.86 -7.98
N PRO A 36 -8.13 -13.80 -6.64
CA PRO A 36 -8.96 -12.87 -5.90
C PRO A 36 -8.48 -11.42 -6.08
N ASP A 37 -9.43 -10.50 -6.22
CA ASP A 37 -9.16 -9.06 -6.25
C ASP A 37 -8.65 -8.59 -4.89
N ALA A 38 -7.71 -7.64 -4.90
CA ALA A 38 -7.35 -6.91 -3.69
C ALA A 38 -8.49 -5.94 -3.30
N LYS A 39 -8.80 -5.85 -2.01
CA LYS A 39 -9.79 -4.90 -1.47
C LYS A 39 -9.18 -3.60 -0.99
N ALA A 40 -7.91 -3.63 -0.65
CA ALA A 40 -7.16 -2.45 -0.22
C ALA A 40 -5.66 -2.71 -0.41
N LEU A 41 -4.89 -1.64 -0.53
CA LEU A 41 -3.44 -1.69 -0.73
C LEU A 41 -2.72 -0.87 0.35
N ALA A 42 -1.59 -1.37 0.84
CA ALA A 42 -0.64 -0.59 1.63
C ALA A 42 0.70 -0.54 0.92
N LEU A 43 1.13 0.67 0.54
CA LEU A 43 2.35 0.93 -0.19
C LEU A 43 3.36 1.65 0.72
N VAL A 44 4.47 1.00 1.03
CA VAL A 44 5.49 1.50 1.96
C VAL A 44 6.75 1.91 1.20
N SER A 45 7.13 3.18 1.31
CA SER A 45 8.07 3.84 0.40
C SER A 45 7.72 3.53 -1.05
N PRO A 46 6.59 4.01 -1.57
CA PRO A 46 6.35 4.04 -3.00
C PRO A 46 7.18 5.14 -3.67
N GLY A 47 7.05 5.24 -4.98
CA GLY A 47 7.78 6.19 -5.81
C GLY A 47 7.54 5.91 -7.28
N SER A 48 8.16 6.66 -8.19
CA SER A 48 7.96 6.49 -9.64
C SER A 48 8.20 5.06 -10.14
N TYR A 49 9.07 4.29 -9.48
CA TYR A 49 9.27 2.88 -9.82
C TYR A 49 8.06 1.98 -9.54
N THR A 50 7.10 2.44 -8.72
CA THR A 50 5.86 1.71 -8.43
C THR A 50 5.06 1.51 -9.71
N GLU A 51 5.16 2.46 -10.65
CA GLU A 51 4.44 2.48 -11.93
C GLU A 51 5.25 1.93 -13.11
N ASN A 52 6.38 1.24 -12.85
CA ASN A 52 7.31 0.81 -13.90
C ASN A 52 6.67 -0.09 -14.99
N GLN A 53 5.56 -0.76 -14.68
CA GLN A 53 4.84 -1.67 -15.57
C GLN A 53 3.46 -1.15 -15.94
N HIS A 54 2.79 -0.46 -15.01
CA HIS A 54 1.44 0.08 -15.15
C HIS A 54 1.39 1.48 -14.53
N GLU A 55 1.00 2.49 -15.30
CA GLU A 55 0.80 3.84 -14.80
C GLU A 55 -0.53 3.92 -14.03
N ILE A 56 -0.54 4.49 -12.82
CA ILE A 56 -1.76 4.63 -11.99
C ILE A 56 -2.85 5.38 -12.77
N ALA A 57 -2.45 6.40 -13.54
CA ALA A 57 -3.35 7.20 -14.35
C ALA A 57 -4.15 6.38 -15.39
N ASP A 58 -3.60 5.25 -15.88
CA ASP A 58 -4.28 4.37 -16.83
C ASP A 58 -5.36 3.49 -16.16
N TYR A 59 -5.32 3.37 -14.83
CA TYR A 59 -6.19 2.49 -14.04
C TYR A 59 -7.04 3.24 -13.01
N GLY A 60 -7.20 4.55 -13.17
CA GLY A 60 -7.98 5.44 -12.29
C GLY A 60 -9.29 4.80 -11.79
N PRO A 61 -10.22 4.37 -12.68
CA PRO A 61 -11.49 3.80 -12.23
C PRO A 61 -11.37 2.56 -11.33
N THR A 62 -10.33 1.72 -11.51
CA THR A 62 -10.10 0.54 -10.68
C THR A 62 -9.48 0.91 -9.33
N LEU A 63 -8.51 1.83 -9.35
CA LEU A 63 -7.76 2.22 -8.15
C LEU A 63 -8.53 3.23 -7.28
N GLU A 64 -9.40 4.04 -7.87
CA GLU A 64 -10.31 4.98 -7.18
C GLU A 64 -11.30 4.26 -6.26
N GLU A 65 -11.70 3.04 -6.60
CA GLU A 65 -12.61 2.25 -5.76
C GLU A 65 -11.91 1.62 -4.54
N LEU A 66 -10.57 1.57 -4.54
CA LEU A 66 -9.78 0.94 -3.49
C LEU A 66 -9.32 1.94 -2.44
N SER A 67 -9.41 1.54 -1.17
CA SER A 67 -8.65 2.22 -0.12
C SER A 67 -7.16 1.91 -0.27
N ILE A 68 -6.33 2.96 -0.35
CA ILE A 68 -4.88 2.81 -0.50
C ILE A 68 -4.17 3.62 0.58
N LEU A 69 -3.33 2.96 1.37
CA LEU A 69 -2.40 3.61 2.28
C LEU A 69 -1.04 3.82 1.62
N TRP A 70 -0.59 5.07 1.58
CA TRP A 70 0.74 5.50 1.20
C TRP A 70 1.53 5.84 2.45
N VAL A 71 2.56 5.06 2.79
CA VAL A 71 3.46 5.38 3.91
C VAL A 71 4.86 5.63 3.37
N PHE A 72 5.46 6.78 3.66
CA PHE A 72 6.78 7.13 3.16
C PHE A 72 7.54 7.99 4.18
N PRO A 73 8.88 7.97 4.18
CA PRO A 73 9.67 8.86 5.02
C PRO A 73 9.73 10.29 4.47
N ASP A 74 9.96 11.25 5.35
CA ASP A 74 10.12 12.69 5.04
C ASP A 74 11.26 13.02 4.05
N ASN A 75 12.21 12.12 3.89
CA ASN A 75 13.31 12.23 2.94
C ASN A 75 13.01 11.63 1.55
N GLU A 76 11.78 11.18 1.30
CA GLU A 76 11.31 10.64 0.02
C GLU A 76 10.16 11.48 -0.59
N PRO A 77 10.41 12.77 -0.90
CA PRO A 77 9.35 13.71 -1.30
C PRO A 77 8.71 13.38 -2.65
N TRP A 78 9.32 12.51 -3.45
CA TRP A 78 8.72 12.01 -4.68
C TRP A 78 7.42 11.22 -4.43
N SER A 79 7.19 10.71 -3.22
CA SER A 79 5.93 10.04 -2.87
C SER A 79 4.74 11.01 -2.86
N LEU A 80 5.00 12.30 -2.65
CA LEU A 80 3.96 13.35 -2.64
C LEU A 80 3.39 13.64 -4.03
N GLN A 81 4.08 13.24 -5.11
CA GLN A 81 3.56 13.43 -6.48
C GLN A 81 2.24 12.67 -6.71
N PHE A 82 1.96 11.66 -5.88
CA PHE A 82 0.74 10.86 -5.97
C PHE A 82 -0.42 11.45 -5.15
N GLU A 83 -0.18 12.47 -4.33
CA GLU A 83 -1.19 13.06 -3.44
C GLU A 83 -2.08 14.08 -4.16
N GLU A 84 -1.54 14.85 -5.12
CA GLU A 84 -2.26 15.98 -5.74
C GLU A 84 -3.55 15.57 -6.46
N GLU A 85 -3.55 14.40 -7.09
CA GLU A 85 -4.69 13.83 -7.82
C GLU A 85 -5.29 12.60 -7.12
N ALA A 86 -4.92 12.38 -5.85
CA ALA A 86 -5.38 11.21 -5.11
C ALA A 86 -6.89 11.26 -4.80
N PRO A 87 -7.59 10.13 -4.94
CA PRO A 87 -8.94 9.95 -4.42
C PRO A 87 -9.02 10.16 -2.90
N GLU A 88 -10.18 10.61 -2.39
CA GLU A 88 -10.38 10.89 -0.95
C GLU A 88 -10.23 9.66 -0.04
N ASN A 89 -10.36 8.45 -0.58
CA ASN A 89 -10.19 7.18 0.13
C ASN A 89 -8.73 6.70 0.18
N TRP A 90 -7.78 7.52 -0.28
CA TRP A 90 -6.35 7.25 -0.14
C TRP A 90 -5.78 8.03 1.03
N ASP A 91 -4.98 7.35 1.85
CA ASP A 91 -4.36 7.92 3.05
C ASP A 91 -2.86 8.08 2.84
N PHE A 92 -2.32 9.27 3.13
CA PHE A 92 -0.90 9.56 3.03
C PHE A 92 -0.31 9.79 4.43
N VAL A 93 0.71 9.00 4.78
CA VAL A 93 1.38 9.04 6.08
C VAL A 93 2.88 9.24 5.86
N GLU A 94 3.34 10.45 6.13
CA GLU A 94 4.76 10.76 6.20
C GLU A 94 5.35 10.34 7.56
N LEU A 95 6.48 9.66 7.56
CA LEU A 95 7.23 9.27 8.75
C LEU A 95 8.42 10.21 8.95
N GLU A 96 8.39 10.97 10.04
CA GLU A 96 9.52 11.79 10.50
C GLU A 96 10.75 10.93 10.78
N ASP A 97 11.91 11.34 10.27
CA ASP A 97 13.18 10.59 10.32
C ASP A 97 13.06 9.16 9.75
N GLY A 98 12.07 8.95 8.88
CA GLY A 98 11.77 7.64 8.32
C GLY A 98 12.90 7.10 7.44
N ARG A 99 12.85 5.80 7.18
CA ARG A 99 13.80 5.11 6.30
C ARG A 99 13.10 4.42 5.15
N HIS A 100 13.83 4.22 4.07
CA HIS A 100 13.31 3.53 2.89
C HIS A 100 12.80 2.11 3.20
N GLY A 101 11.51 1.87 2.90
CA GLY A 101 10.87 0.56 2.91
C GLY A 101 10.97 -0.16 4.25
N THR A 102 11.45 -1.41 4.21
CA THR A 102 11.56 -2.25 5.42
C THR A 102 12.68 -1.83 6.37
N ASN A 103 13.50 -0.83 6.02
CA ASN A 103 14.51 -0.31 6.93
C ASN A 103 13.92 0.38 8.16
N ASN A 104 12.65 0.78 8.14
CA ASN A 104 11.93 1.24 9.33
C ASN A 104 11.90 0.18 10.44
N PHE A 105 11.89 -1.12 10.09
CA PHE A 105 11.90 -2.20 11.08
C PHE A 105 13.24 -2.37 11.81
N LYS A 106 14.30 -1.67 11.40
CA LYS A 106 15.64 -1.72 12.02
C LYS A 106 15.77 -0.79 13.22
N ASP A 107 14.77 0.05 13.47
CA ASP A 107 14.69 0.95 14.62
C ASP A 107 13.34 0.73 15.31
N ASP A 108 13.31 0.65 16.63
CA ASP A 108 12.08 0.32 17.36
C ASP A 108 11.01 1.43 17.28
N ALA A 109 11.43 2.70 17.22
CA ALA A 109 10.50 3.82 17.09
C ALA A 109 9.89 3.84 15.69
N LEU A 110 10.72 3.75 14.65
CA LEU A 110 10.24 3.71 13.26
C LEU A 110 9.40 2.47 12.96
N LYS A 111 9.78 1.31 13.51
CA LYS A 111 8.98 0.08 13.46
C LYS A 111 7.60 0.32 14.03
N THR A 112 7.53 0.90 15.22
CA THR A 112 6.26 1.18 15.90
C THR A 112 5.41 2.17 15.11
N ALA A 113 6.02 3.23 14.58
CA ALA A 113 5.33 4.22 13.75
C ALA A 113 4.72 3.58 12.49
N LEU A 114 5.52 2.83 11.72
CA LEU A 114 5.06 2.13 10.51
C LEU A 114 3.97 1.09 10.84
N GLN A 115 4.16 0.29 11.90
CA GLN A 115 3.17 -0.69 12.32
C GLN A 115 1.85 -0.03 12.72
N ASN A 116 1.90 1.07 13.47
CA ASN A 116 0.71 1.80 13.87
C ASN A 116 0.00 2.41 12.67
N ALA A 117 0.73 2.99 11.71
CA ALA A 117 0.14 3.51 10.48
C ALA A 117 -0.67 2.42 9.75
N ILE A 118 -0.05 1.25 9.52
CA ILE A 118 -0.70 0.13 8.84
C ILE A 118 -1.88 -0.42 9.64
N VAL A 119 -1.71 -0.66 10.95
CA VAL A 119 -2.75 -1.28 11.78
C VAL A 119 -3.94 -0.36 11.99
N ASN A 120 -3.70 0.93 12.22
CA ASN A 120 -4.79 1.90 12.39
C ASN A 120 -5.59 2.04 11.09
N TRP A 121 -4.90 2.08 9.95
CA TRP A 121 -5.53 2.10 8.64
C TRP A 121 -6.35 0.83 8.36
N LEU A 122 -5.78 -0.36 8.64
CA LEU A 122 -6.52 -1.62 8.52
C LEU A 122 -7.80 -1.65 9.38
N GLN A 123 -7.78 -0.98 10.54
CA GLN A 123 -8.95 -0.87 11.43
C GLN A 123 -9.97 0.17 10.97
N SER A 124 -9.60 1.09 10.08
CA SER A 124 -10.50 2.09 9.50
C SER A 124 -11.12 1.67 8.17
N LEU A 125 -10.68 0.55 7.58
CA LEU A 125 -11.29 -0.01 6.38
C LEU A 125 -12.78 -0.35 6.64
N PRO A 126 -13.67 -0.12 5.65
CA PRO A 126 -15.11 -0.31 5.79
C PRO A 126 -15.56 -1.77 5.93
#